data_AF-A0A497E814-F1
#
_entry.id   AF-A0A497E814-F1
#
_cell.length_a   1.000
_cell.length_b   1.000
_cell.length_c   1.000
_cell.angle_alpha   90.00
_cell.angle_beta   90.00
_cell.angle_gamma   90.00
#
_symmetry.space_group_name_H-M   'P 1'
#
loop_
_entity.id
_entity.type
_entity.pdbx_description
1 polymer ?
#
loop_
_entity_poly.entity_id
_entity_poly.type
_entity_poly.pdbx_seq_one_letter_code
_entity_poly.pdbx_strand_id
1 'polypeptide(L)'
;MYGIDIEHDNLLTIDKSSGAGTIIGSIGFDAQYAQGMDFDKMNDVLYYAAFNITLGAHLRIVDVTTGNTTTIGQIGDGSMEIDGFVIAESPSANWVTLSANIGTVPANDTVQIDVIFDAGAVTNPGTYTSEFVLNGTHINSVMNMPLTMELLSIPILTAPMTQDFGDVELYITSSVPLIVGNAGAGVLTGAVQSIASPFFISGDTNYFIPAYSNST
;
A
#
# COMPACT_ATOMS: atom_id res chain seq x y z
N MET A 1 -15.75 -3.95 -10.74
CA MET A 1 -14.72 -4.42 -11.71
C MET A 1 -15.29 -4.22 -13.10
N TYR A 2 -14.48 -4.10 -14.15
CA TYR A 2 -14.97 -4.01 -15.53
C TYR A 2 -14.62 -5.28 -16.29
N GLY A 3 -15.39 -5.60 -17.33
CA GLY A 3 -15.10 -6.69 -18.26
C GLY A 3 -15.65 -6.41 -19.64
N ILE A 4 -15.07 -7.05 -20.65
CA ILE A 4 -15.54 -7.01 -22.04
C ILE A 4 -16.26 -8.32 -22.35
N ASP A 5 -17.52 -8.23 -22.76
CA ASP A 5 -18.23 -9.31 -23.42
C ASP A 5 -17.95 -9.20 -24.92
N ILE A 6 -17.09 -10.09 -25.41
CA ILE A 6 -16.68 -10.15 -26.81
C ILE A 6 -17.73 -10.81 -27.71
N GLU A 7 -18.73 -11.51 -27.14
CA GLU A 7 -19.78 -12.12 -27.95
C GLU A 7 -20.83 -11.08 -28.37
N HIS A 8 -21.04 -10.06 -27.54
CA HIS A 8 -22.01 -8.98 -27.80
C HIS A 8 -21.36 -7.59 -27.91
N ASP A 9 -20.04 -7.49 -27.90
CA ASP A 9 -19.27 -6.24 -28.00
C ASP A 9 -19.68 -5.18 -26.96
N ASN A 10 -19.80 -5.59 -25.70
CA ASN A 10 -20.25 -4.73 -24.61
C ASN A 10 -19.23 -4.59 -23.49
N LEU A 11 -19.15 -3.40 -22.91
CA LEU A 11 -18.55 -3.18 -21.60
C LEU A 11 -19.56 -3.55 -20.50
N LEU A 12 -19.06 -4.22 -19.46
CA LEU A 12 -19.83 -4.57 -18.28
C LEU A 12 -19.15 -4.06 -17.02
N THR A 13 -19.95 -3.68 -16.03
CA THR A 13 -19.52 -3.72 -14.62
C THR A 13 -19.75 -5.11 -14.05
N ILE A 14 -18.79 -5.62 -13.30
CA ILE A 14 -18.88 -6.89 -12.57
C ILE A 14 -18.88 -6.59 -11.07
N ASP A 15 -19.92 -7.08 -10.39
CA ASP A 15 -20.02 -7.07 -8.94
C ASP A 15 -18.98 -8.02 -8.34
N LYS A 16 -18.12 -7.49 -7.46
CA LYS A 16 -16.98 -8.26 -6.90
C LYS A 16 -17.39 -9.31 -5.86
N SER A 17 -18.61 -9.23 -5.33
CA SER A 17 -19.09 -10.14 -4.29
C SER A 17 -19.83 -11.35 -4.87
N SER A 18 -20.56 -11.12 -5.96
CA SER A 18 -21.44 -12.11 -6.59
C SER A 18 -20.96 -12.57 -7.96
N GLY A 19 -20.07 -11.81 -8.60
CA GLY A 19 -19.64 -12.06 -9.98
C GLY A 19 -20.67 -11.66 -11.04
N ALA A 20 -21.81 -11.05 -10.65
CA ALA A 20 -22.84 -10.66 -11.59
C ALA A 20 -22.37 -9.50 -12.50
N GLY A 21 -22.51 -9.69 -13.81
CA GLY A 21 -22.26 -8.66 -14.82
C GLY A 21 -23.48 -7.79 -15.08
N THR A 22 -23.29 -6.48 -15.23
CA THR A 22 -24.30 -5.51 -15.68
C THR A 22 -23.74 -4.75 -16.88
N ILE A 23 -24.49 -4.74 -17.98
CA ILE A 23 -24.08 -4.09 -19.22
C ILE A 23 -24.10 -2.56 -19.05
N ILE A 24 -23.01 -1.91 -19.45
CA ILE A 24 -22.91 -0.45 -19.56
C ILE A 24 -23.33 -0.01 -20.96
N GLY A 25 -22.74 -0.62 -21.99
CA GLY A 25 -23.01 -0.28 -23.38
C GLY A 25 -21.96 -0.84 -24.33
N SER A 26 -22.17 -0.58 -25.63
CA SER A 26 -21.32 -1.13 -26.69
C SER A 26 -19.93 -0.50 -26.71
N ILE A 27 -18.91 -1.32 -26.98
CA ILE A 27 -17.51 -0.88 -27.16
C ILE A 27 -17.24 -0.19 -28.50
N GLY A 28 -18.21 -0.23 -29.42
CA GLY A 28 -18.17 0.50 -30.69
C GLY A 28 -17.40 -0.20 -31.82
N PHE A 29 -17.02 -1.47 -31.67
CA PHE A 29 -16.40 -2.29 -32.71
C PHE A 29 -16.57 -3.78 -32.40
N ASP A 30 -16.35 -4.64 -33.41
CA ASP A 30 -16.36 -6.11 -33.32
C ASP A 30 -15.06 -6.60 -32.67
N ALA A 31 -15.08 -6.90 -31.37
CA ALA A 31 -13.93 -7.38 -30.63
C ALA A 31 -13.75 -8.89 -30.82
N GLN A 32 -12.49 -9.29 -30.97
CA GLN A 32 -12.14 -10.67 -31.25
C GLN A 32 -11.03 -11.12 -30.34
N TYR A 33 -11.14 -12.37 -29.90
CA TYR A 33 -10.30 -12.96 -28.85
C TYR A 33 -10.47 -12.26 -27.49
N ALA A 34 -10.24 -13.01 -26.40
CA ALA A 34 -10.15 -12.38 -25.09
C ALA A 34 -8.86 -11.56 -25.05
N GLN A 35 -8.90 -10.36 -24.50
CA GLN A 35 -7.69 -9.53 -24.36
C GLN A 35 -7.69 -8.85 -23.00
N GLY A 36 -6.52 -8.40 -22.58
CA GLY A 36 -6.29 -7.71 -21.33
C GLY A 36 -6.80 -6.27 -21.32
N MET A 37 -7.20 -5.84 -20.14
CA MET A 37 -7.55 -4.46 -19.83
C MET A 37 -7.06 -4.12 -18.43
N ASP A 38 -6.70 -2.87 -18.21
CA ASP A 38 -6.37 -2.41 -16.86
C ASP A 38 -6.76 -0.95 -16.67
N PHE A 39 -7.04 -0.60 -15.42
CA PHE A 39 -7.54 0.71 -15.03
C PHE A 39 -6.41 1.55 -14.45
N ASP A 40 -6.05 2.64 -15.12
CA ASP A 40 -5.17 3.66 -14.56
C ASP A 40 -5.93 4.44 -13.49
N LYS A 41 -5.78 4.03 -12.23
CA LYS A 41 -6.41 4.69 -11.07
C LYS A 41 -5.86 6.09 -10.81
N MET A 42 -4.68 6.43 -11.32
CA MET A 42 -4.10 7.76 -11.11
C MET A 42 -4.79 8.80 -12.00
N ASN A 43 -5.10 8.43 -13.24
CA ASN A 43 -5.72 9.33 -14.22
C ASN A 43 -7.22 9.07 -14.43
N ASP A 44 -7.79 8.08 -13.75
CA ASP A 44 -9.18 7.63 -13.89
C ASP A 44 -9.53 7.18 -15.32
N VAL A 45 -8.63 6.39 -15.94
CA VAL A 45 -8.77 5.95 -17.34
C VAL A 45 -8.70 4.44 -17.44
N LEU A 46 -9.69 3.83 -18.09
CA LEU A 46 -9.67 2.42 -18.43
C LEU A 46 -9.04 2.20 -19.82
N TYR A 47 -7.97 1.42 -19.86
CA TYR A 47 -7.31 1.03 -21.10
C TYR A 47 -7.62 -0.43 -21.47
N TYR A 48 -7.80 -0.67 -22.76
CA TYR A 48 -8.13 -1.98 -23.31
C TYR A 48 -7.19 -2.30 -24.49
N ALA A 49 -6.49 -3.43 -24.41
CA ALA A 49 -5.68 -3.96 -25.50
C ALA A 49 -6.59 -4.71 -26.49
N ALA A 50 -7.31 -3.98 -27.33
CA ALA A 50 -8.31 -4.54 -28.23
C ALA A 50 -7.69 -5.34 -29.39
N PHE A 51 -8.45 -6.30 -29.90
CA PHE A 51 -8.14 -6.97 -31.16
C PHE A 51 -9.42 -7.06 -32.03
N ASN A 52 -9.26 -6.83 -33.33
CA ASN A 52 -10.31 -6.97 -34.34
C ASN A 52 -9.69 -7.60 -35.60
N ILE A 53 -10.40 -8.48 -36.31
CA ILE A 53 -9.84 -9.20 -37.48
C ILE A 53 -9.32 -8.24 -38.58
N THR A 54 -9.98 -7.10 -38.77
CA THR A 54 -9.60 -6.15 -39.83
C THR A 54 -8.55 -5.15 -39.37
N LEU A 55 -8.65 -4.67 -38.13
CA LEU A 55 -7.76 -3.63 -37.58
C LEU A 55 -6.50 -4.18 -36.90
N GLY A 56 -6.47 -5.48 -36.57
CA GLY A 56 -5.43 -6.10 -35.77
C GLY A 56 -5.46 -5.64 -34.30
N ALA A 57 -4.35 -5.88 -33.60
CA ALA A 57 -4.14 -5.48 -32.22
C ALA A 57 -3.95 -3.96 -32.07
N HIS A 58 -4.70 -3.32 -31.17
CA HIS A 58 -4.63 -1.88 -30.94
C HIS A 58 -5.05 -1.49 -29.53
N LEU A 59 -4.44 -0.44 -28.99
CA LEU A 59 -4.76 0.10 -27.67
C LEU A 59 -5.91 1.10 -27.76
N ARG A 60 -6.85 1.01 -26.83
CA ARG A 60 -8.03 1.90 -26.77
C ARG A 60 -8.25 2.44 -25.36
N ILE A 61 -8.87 3.61 -25.28
CA ILE A 61 -9.47 4.15 -24.04
C ILE A 61 -10.94 3.81 -24.05
N VAL A 62 -11.45 3.34 -22.91
CA VAL A 62 -12.85 3.00 -22.71
C VAL A 62 -13.55 4.11 -21.93
N ASP A 63 -14.67 4.60 -22.44
CA ASP A 63 -15.61 5.42 -21.68
C ASP A 63 -16.46 4.51 -20.79
N VAL A 64 -16.21 4.54 -19.48
CA VAL A 64 -16.90 3.69 -18.50
C VAL A 64 -18.36 4.07 -18.24
N THR A 65 -18.82 5.22 -18.77
CA THR A 65 -20.22 5.65 -18.65
C THR A 65 -21.06 5.14 -19.82
N THR A 66 -20.48 5.10 -21.03
CA THR A 66 -21.21 4.75 -22.25
C THR A 66 -20.83 3.38 -22.83
N GLY A 67 -19.68 2.84 -22.43
CA GLY A 67 -19.07 1.64 -23.01
C GLY A 67 -18.21 1.91 -24.23
N ASN A 68 -18.42 3.02 -24.94
CA ASN A 68 -17.76 3.31 -26.21
C ASN A 68 -16.23 3.46 -26.05
N THR A 69 -15.47 3.20 -27.11
CA THR A 69 -14.01 3.22 -27.05
C THR A 69 -13.38 4.09 -28.12
N THR A 70 -12.28 4.77 -27.75
CA THR A 70 -11.47 5.57 -28.66
C THR A 70 -10.11 4.91 -28.90
N THR A 71 -9.75 4.70 -30.15
CA THR A 71 -8.45 4.10 -30.51
C THR A 71 -7.29 5.08 -30.26
N ILE A 72 -6.25 4.59 -29.58
CA ILE A 72 -4.98 5.31 -29.39
C ILE A 72 -4.01 4.97 -30.52
N GLY A 73 -3.82 3.68 -30.80
CA GLY A 73 -2.87 3.23 -31.83
C GLY A 73 -2.66 1.71 -31.86
N GLN A 74 -1.98 1.24 -32.91
CA GLN A 74 -1.66 -0.18 -33.11
C GLN A 74 -0.68 -0.69 -32.04
N ILE A 75 -0.86 -1.94 -31.60
CA ILE A 75 0.07 -2.64 -30.72
C ILE A 75 0.97 -3.53 -31.57
N GLY A 76 2.29 -3.33 -31.46
CA GLY A 76 3.27 -4.11 -32.22
C GLY A 76 3.04 -4.02 -33.73
N ASP A 77 3.16 -5.15 -34.42
CA ASP A 77 2.85 -5.28 -35.85
C ASP A 77 1.35 -5.52 -36.15
N GLY A 78 0.50 -5.48 -35.12
CA GLY A 78 -0.94 -5.69 -35.22
C GLY A 78 -1.37 -7.16 -35.20
N SER A 79 -0.44 -8.12 -35.07
CA SER A 79 -0.76 -9.56 -35.13
C SER A 79 -0.87 -10.25 -33.77
N MET A 80 -0.59 -9.55 -32.67
CA MET A 80 -0.42 -10.14 -31.35
C MET A 80 -1.67 -10.02 -30.46
N GLU A 81 -1.98 -11.09 -29.74
CA GLU A 81 -2.92 -11.07 -28.61
C GLU A 81 -2.20 -10.62 -27.34
N ILE A 82 -2.82 -9.75 -26.55
CA ILE A 82 -2.29 -9.24 -25.29
C ILE A 82 -3.23 -9.64 -24.16
N ASP A 83 -3.02 -10.81 -23.58
CA ASP A 83 -3.85 -11.31 -22.46
C ASP A 83 -3.42 -10.74 -21.10
N GLY A 84 -2.13 -10.38 -20.97
CA GLY A 84 -1.52 -9.85 -19.76
C GLY A 84 -1.22 -8.36 -19.87
N PHE A 85 -2.25 -7.53 -19.90
CA PHE A 85 -2.09 -6.08 -19.88
C PHE A 85 -2.19 -5.55 -18.44
N VAL A 86 -1.17 -4.81 -17.99
CA VAL A 86 -1.15 -4.19 -16.67
C VAL A 86 -0.61 -2.77 -16.76
N ILE A 87 -1.21 -1.87 -16.00
CA ILE A 87 -0.73 -0.51 -15.77
C ILE A 87 -0.09 -0.50 -14.39
N ALA A 88 1.18 -0.13 -14.35
CA ALA A 88 1.89 0.01 -13.08
C ALA A 88 1.23 1.12 -12.26
N GLU A 89 0.52 0.75 -11.21
CA GLU A 89 0.09 1.70 -10.20
C GLU A 89 1.35 2.17 -9.46
N SER A 90 1.62 3.49 -9.46
CA SER A 90 2.45 4.02 -8.40
C SER A 90 1.70 3.76 -7.11
N PRO A 91 2.28 3.10 -6.09
CA PRO A 91 1.60 2.95 -4.82
C PRO A 91 1.22 4.34 -4.39
N SER A 92 -0.08 4.64 -4.27
CA SER A 92 -0.48 5.84 -3.54
C SER A 92 0.22 5.69 -2.19
N ALA A 93 1.12 6.61 -1.90
CA ALA A 93 1.88 6.60 -0.68
C ALA A 93 0.88 6.86 0.45
N ASN A 94 0.18 5.82 0.93
CA ASN A 94 -0.80 5.96 2.00
C ASN A 94 -0.13 6.40 3.32
N TRP A 95 1.20 6.43 3.36
CA TRP A 95 2.02 6.94 4.44
C TRP A 95 2.23 8.46 4.40
N VAL A 96 1.83 9.15 3.32
CA VAL A 96 1.82 10.62 3.28
C VAL A 96 0.56 11.13 2.59
N THR A 97 -0.19 11.98 3.28
CA THR A 97 -1.44 12.59 2.79
C THR A 97 -1.44 14.09 3.05
N LEU A 98 -2.38 14.81 2.44
CA LEU A 98 -2.61 16.23 2.67
C LEU A 98 -3.94 16.43 3.41
N SER A 99 -4.01 17.41 4.32
CA SER A 99 -5.25 17.71 5.03
C SER A 99 -6.37 18.20 4.12
N ALA A 100 -6.04 18.84 2.99
CA ALA A 100 -6.98 19.22 1.95
C ALA A 100 -6.28 19.49 0.61
N ASN A 101 -7.02 19.31 -0.49
CA ASN A 101 -6.69 19.94 -1.77
C ASN A 101 -7.22 21.37 -1.77
N ILE A 102 -6.36 22.33 -2.09
CA ILE A 102 -6.76 23.74 -2.18
C ILE A 102 -7.31 24.04 -3.58
N GLY A 103 -8.48 24.69 -3.64
CA GLY A 103 -9.11 25.10 -4.91
C GLY A 103 -8.59 26.44 -5.44
N THR A 104 -8.54 27.47 -4.58
CA THR A 104 -8.07 28.82 -4.95
C THR A 104 -7.45 29.51 -3.74
N VAL A 105 -6.36 30.25 -3.97
CA VAL A 105 -5.78 31.18 -2.98
C VAL A 105 -6.10 32.62 -3.43
N PRO A 106 -6.87 33.41 -2.65
CA PRO A 106 -7.18 34.80 -3.00
C PRO A 106 -5.93 35.68 -3.10
N ALA A 107 -6.07 36.82 -3.78
CA ALA A 107 -4.97 37.77 -3.95
C ALA A 107 -4.49 38.29 -2.59
N ASN A 108 -3.16 38.27 -2.39
CA ASN A 108 -2.47 38.67 -1.15
C ASN A 108 -2.86 37.87 0.09
N ASP A 109 -3.42 36.66 -0.09
CA ASP A 109 -3.82 35.79 1.01
C ASP A 109 -2.84 34.62 1.19
N THR A 110 -2.96 33.92 2.32
CA THR A 110 -2.16 32.74 2.65
C THR A 110 -3.08 31.58 3.03
N VAL A 111 -2.74 30.39 2.56
CA VAL A 111 -3.43 29.15 2.93
C VAL A 111 -2.43 28.18 3.56
N GLN A 112 -2.87 27.51 4.63
CA GLN A 112 -2.14 26.43 5.26
C GLN A 112 -2.60 25.08 4.70
N ILE A 113 -1.64 24.19 4.41
CA ILE A 113 -1.87 22.79 4.04
C ILE A 113 -1.02 21.96 4.99
N ASP A 114 -1.63 20.99 5.67
CA ASP A 114 -0.90 20.08 6.54
C ASP A 114 -0.47 18.85 5.75
N VAL A 115 0.81 18.52 5.81
CA VAL A 115 1.35 17.25 5.31
C VAL A 115 1.31 16.25 6.45
N ILE A 116 0.54 15.18 6.29
CA ILE A 116 0.30 14.18 7.33
C ILE A 116 1.06 12.92 6.97
N PHE A 117 2.01 12.53 7.81
CA PHE A 117 2.72 11.26 7.70
C PHE A 117 2.05 10.20 8.58
N ASP A 118 1.60 9.09 7.98
CA ASP A 118 1.04 7.95 8.71
C ASP A 118 2.07 6.81 8.77
N ALA A 119 2.77 6.75 9.90
CA ALA A 119 3.72 5.67 10.18
C ALA A 119 3.02 4.30 10.36
N GLY A 120 1.71 4.25 10.63
CA GLY A 120 0.94 3.01 10.71
C GLY A 120 0.66 2.38 9.34
N ALA A 121 0.75 3.17 8.26
CA ALA A 121 0.57 2.70 6.90
C ALA A 121 1.82 2.01 6.32
N VAL A 122 2.94 1.98 7.06
CA VAL A 122 4.21 1.38 6.64
C VAL A 122 4.75 0.41 7.70
N THR A 123 5.25 -0.74 7.24
CA THR A 123 5.72 -1.80 8.14
C THR A 123 7.23 -1.94 8.21
N ASN A 124 7.96 -1.36 7.26
CA ASN A 124 9.40 -1.54 7.14
C ASN A 124 10.12 -0.29 7.65
N PRO A 125 11.12 -0.43 8.53
CA PRO A 125 11.98 0.70 8.87
C PRO A 125 12.75 1.20 7.65
N GLY A 126 13.14 2.46 7.68
CA GLY A 126 13.96 3.08 6.64
C GLY A 126 13.48 4.47 6.26
N THR A 127 14.11 5.00 5.21
CA THR A 127 13.80 6.33 4.68
C THR A 127 12.73 6.23 3.60
N TYR A 128 11.66 6.99 3.78
CA TYR A 128 10.57 7.16 2.83
C TYR A 128 10.65 8.56 2.23
N THR A 129 10.69 8.66 0.90
CA THR A 129 10.78 9.95 0.19
C THR A 129 9.59 10.14 -0.75
N SER A 130 9.13 11.38 -0.89
CA SER A 130 8.10 11.79 -1.83
C SER A 130 8.33 13.23 -2.28
N GLU A 131 7.54 13.72 -3.22
CA GLU A 131 7.55 15.11 -3.64
C GLU A 131 6.19 15.76 -3.37
N PHE A 132 6.20 16.88 -2.69
CA PHE A 132 5.05 17.79 -2.63
C PHE A 132 5.07 18.68 -3.86
N VAL A 133 4.08 18.48 -4.72
CA VAL A 133 3.95 19.16 -6.01
C VAL A 133 2.72 20.06 -5.98
N LEU A 134 2.92 21.34 -6.26
CA LEU A 134 1.84 22.30 -6.42
C LEU A 134 1.48 22.44 -7.90
N ASN A 135 0.25 22.10 -8.25
CA ASN A 135 -0.29 22.25 -9.60
C ASN A 135 -1.36 23.35 -9.61
N GLY A 136 -1.40 24.16 -10.66
CA GLY A 136 -2.41 25.21 -10.82
C GLY A 136 -2.03 26.27 -11.85
N THR A 137 -2.87 27.30 -12.00
CA THR A 137 -2.58 28.46 -12.86
C THR A 137 -1.78 29.49 -12.09
N HIS A 138 -0.51 29.66 -12.46
CA HIS A 138 0.42 30.60 -11.81
C HIS A 138 1.46 31.11 -12.82
N ILE A 139 2.08 32.26 -12.52
CA ILE A 139 3.03 32.94 -13.43
C ILE A 139 4.48 32.58 -13.12
N ASN A 140 4.79 32.32 -11.86
CA ASN A 140 6.10 31.88 -11.40
C ASN A 140 6.31 30.39 -11.63
N SER A 141 7.56 29.93 -11.62
CA SER A 141 7.86 28.50 -11.49
C SER A 141 7.92 28.15 -10.01
N VAL A 142 7.22 27.09 -9.61
CA VAL A 142 7.28 26.53 -8.26
C VAL A 142 8.07 25.22 -8.34
N MET A 143 9.15 25.10 -7.56
CA MET A 143 9.90 23.84 -7.49
C MET A 143 9.16 22.84 -6.60
N ASN A 144 9.24 21.56 -6.97
CA ASN A 144 8.76 20.47 -6.15
C ASN A 144 9.49 20.48 -4.81
N MET A 145 8.75 20.34 -3.71
CA MET A 145 9.32 20.30 -2.37
C MET A 145 9.55 18.83 -1.98
N PRO A 146 10.79 18.39 -1.74
CA PRO A 146 11.04 17.02 -1.32
C PRO A 146 10.52 16.79 0.10
N LEU A 147 9.87 15.65 0.31
CA LEU A 147 9.39 15.16 1.59
C LEU A 147 10.20 13.93 2.00
N THR A 148 10.58 13.86 3.27
CA THR A 148 11.32 12.71 3.83
C THR A 148 10.76 12.33 5.20
N MET A 149 10.50 11.05 5.40
CA MET A 149 10.18 10.45 6.70
C MET A 149 11.19 9.32 7.00
N GLU A 150 11.66 9.24 8.24
CA GLU A 150 12.52 8.16 8.71
C GLU A 150 11.77 7.31 9.74
N LEU A 151 11.57 6.03 9.41
CA LEU A 151 10.97 5.07 10.32
C LEU A 151 12.07 4.24 10.99
N LEU A 152 12.17 4.35 12.32
CA LEU A 152 13.18 3.65 13.11
C LEU A 152 12.66 2.29 13.60
N SER A 153 13.50 1.26 13.54
CA SER A 153 13.28 -0.04 14.20
C SER A 153 14.58 -0.51 14.84
N ILE A 154 14.87 0.06 16.01
CA ILE A 154 16.08 -0.21 16.78
C ILE A 154 15.63 -0.68 18.16
N PRO A 155 15.24 -1.95 18.32
CA PRO A 155 14.82 -2.46 19.62
C PRO A 155 16.03 -2.53 20.55
N ILE A 156 15.84 -2.14 21.82
CA ILE A 156 16.89 -2.12 22.84
C ILE A 156 16.42 -2.93 24.04
N LEU A 157 16.96 -4.14 24.21
CA LEU A 157 16.67 -4.97 25.38
C LEU A 157 17.23 -4.33 26.64
N THR A 158 16.37 -4.18 27.64
CA THR A 158 16.73 -3.79 29.00
C THR A 158 16.30 -4.90 29.95
N ALA A 159 17.15 -5.21 30.91
CA ALA A 159 16.90 -6.22 31.93
C ALA A 159 17.68 -5.81 33.19
N PRO A 160 17.21 -6.19 34.39
CA PRO A 160 17.98 -5.99 35.60
C PRO A 160 19.26 -6.86 35.54
N MET A 161 20.36 -6.35 36.09
CA MET A 161 21.63 -7.08 36.14
C MET A 161 21.61 -8.21 37.19
N THR A 162 20.71 -8.13 38.16
CA THR A 162 20.57 -9.08 39.27
C THR A 162 19.09 -9.29 39.56
N GLN A 163 18.71 -10.55 39.83
CA GLN A 163 17.39 -10.90 40.33
C GLN A 163 17.53 -11.54 41.71
N ASP A 164 16.93 -10.91 42.72
CA ASP A 164 16.91 -11.45 44.08
C ASP A 164 15.61 -12.23 44.30
N PHE A 165 15.73 -13.39 44.94
CA PHE A 165 14.61 -14.25 45.33
C PHE A 165 14.24 -14.08 46.81
N GLY A 166 15.03 -13.30 47.56
CA GLY A 166 14.90 -13.16 49.01
C GLY A 166 15.16 -14.48 49.74
N ASP A 167 14.57 -14.60 50.93
CA ASP A 167 14.64 -15.83 51.72
C ASP A 167 13.75 -16.92 51.10
N VAL A 168 14.35 -18.05 50.74
CA VAL A 168 13.64 -19.23 50.20
C VAL A 168 13.72 -20.39 51.20
N GLU A 169 12.56 -20.90 51.61
CA GLU A 169 12.47 -22.02 52.55
C GLU A 169 12.88 -23.36 51.92
N LEU A 170 13.48 -24.24 52.74
CA LEU A 170 13.90 -25.56 52.29
C LEU A 170 12.69 -26.39 51.80
N TYR A 171 12.86 -27.04 50.64
CA TYR A 171 11.84 -27.85 49.96
C TYR A 171 10.66 -27.07 49.35
N ILE A 172 10.74 -25.72 49.30
CA ILE A 172 9.73 -24.87 48.65
C ILE A 172 10.28 -24.29 47.35
N THR A 173 9.45 -24.29 46.31
CA THR A 173 9.73 -23.56 45.06
C THR A 173 9.29 -22.11 45.20
N SER A 174 10.20 -21.17 44.98
CA SER A 174 9.90 -19.73 44.88
C SER A 174 10.00 -19.27 43.43
N SER A 175 9.16 -18.30 43.04
CA SER A 175 9.18 -17.69 41.71
C SER A 175 9.11 -16.17 41.85
N VAL A 176 9.97 -15.48 41.11
CA VAL A 176 10.00 -14.01 41.04
C VAL A 176 9.98 -13.61 39.57
N PRO A 177 9.08 -12.70 39.15
CA PRO A 177 9.01 -12.25 37.77
C PRO A 177 10.26 -11.44 37.41
N LEU A 178 10.88 -11.78 36.28
CA LEU A 178 11.96 -11.00 35.69
C LEU A 178 11.35 -10.02 34.69
N ILE A 179 11.37 -8.73 35.01
CA ILE A 179 10.87 -7.71 34.10
C ILE A 179 11.97 -7.38 33.07
N VAL A 180 11.66 -7.60 31.80
CA VAL A 180 12.49 -7.17 30.68
C VAL A 180 11.76 -6.10 29.88
N GLY A 181 12.49 -5.16 29.31
CA GLY A 181 11.92 -4.02 28.59
C GLY A 181 12.56 -3.78 27.25
N ASN A 182 11.85 -3.07 26.40
CA ASN A 182 12.34 -2.52 25.15
C ASN A 182 12.45 -1.00 25.29
N ALA A 183 13.67 -0.49 25.47
CA ALA A 183 13.93 0.97 25.53
C ALA A 183 14.07 1.60 24.14
N GLY A 184 13.95 0.81 23.08
CA GLY A 184 14.18 1.22 21.70
C GLY A 184 12.90 1.32 20.87
N ALA A 185 13.08 1.72 19.61
CA ALA A 185 12.01 1.78 18.60
C ALA A 185 11.79 0.41 17.94
N GLY A 186 10.62 0.16 17.37
CA GLY A 186 10.27 -1.14 16.79
C GLY A 186 10.00 -2.21 17.85
N VAL A 187 9.57 -3.39 17.40
CA VAL A 187 9.26 -4.52 18.28
C VAL A 187 10.53 -5.30 18.61
N LEU A 188 10.73 -5.59 19.90
CA LEU A 188 11.77 -6.48 20.37
C LEU A 188 11.21 -7.91 20.47
N THR A 189 11.74 -8.82 19.68
CA THR A 189 11.38 -10.24 19.71
C THR A 189 12.59 -11.12 19.96
N GLY A 190 12.37 -12.27 20.59
CA GLY A 190 13.43 -13.23 20.86
C GLY A 190 12.98 -14.31 21.83
N ALA A 191 13.96 -15.09 22.29
CA ALA A 191 13.73 -16.12 23.29
C ALA A 191 14.85 -16.15 24.33
N VAL A 192 14.55 -16.61 25.54
CA VAL A 192 15.55 -16.88 26.58
C VAL A 192 16.42 -18.05 26.15
N GLN A 193 17.72 -17.82 26.03
CA GLN A 193 18.65 -18.79 25.44
C GLN A 193 19.01 -19.94 26.38
N SER A 194 19.23 -19.65 27.66
CA SER A 194 19.56 -20.67 28.65
C SER A 194 19.37 -20.15 30.08
N ILE A 195 19.14 -21.09 31.00
CA ILE A 195 19.20 -20.86 32.44
C ILE A 195 19.99 -22.02 33.06
N ALA A 196 20.88 -21.71 34.00
CA ALA A 196 21.70 -22.71 34.66
C ALA A 196 21.02 -23.22 35.93
N SER A 197 21.12 -24.53 36.15
CA SER A 197 20.75 -25.16 37.43
C SER A 197 21.44 -24.45 38.60
N PRO A 198 20.76 -24.22 39.73
CA PRO A 198 19.46 -24.79 40.13
C PRO A 198 18.22 -24.03 39.61
N PHE A 199 18.38 -22.96 38.84
CA PHE A 199 17.25 -22.15 38.38
C PHE A 199 16.59 -22.71 37.11
N PHE A 200 15.30 -22.45 36.96
CA PHE A 200 14.53 -22.79 35.76
C PHE A 200 13.48 -21.71 35.48
N ILE A 201 13.02 -21.64 34.23
CA ILE A 201 11.97 -20.71 33.82
C ILE A 201 10.62 -21.42 33.96
N SER A 202 9.71 -20.82 34.70
CA SER A 202 8.30 -21.26 34.76
C SER A 202 7.47 -20.37 33.83
N GLY A 203 7.42 -20.67 32.53
CA GLY A 203 6.65 -19.87 31.59
C GLY A 203 7.11 -19.98 30.13
N ASP A 204 6.57 -19.09 29.29
CA ASP A 204 7.03 -18.93 27.92
C ASP A 204 8.46 -18.37 27.93
N THR A 205 9.29 -18.90 27.04
CA THR A 205 10.66 -18.42 26.85
C THR A 205 10.75 -17.40 25.73
N ASN A 206 9.71 -17.25 24.91
CA ASN A 206 9.65 -16.23 23.87
C ASN A 206 9.11 -14.91 24.42
N TYR A 207 9.61 -13.80 23.91
CA TYR A 207 9.10 -12.47 24.22
C TYR A 207 8.77 -11.69 22.96
N PHE A 208 7.73 -10.86 23.07
CA PHE A 208 7.31 -9.87 22.09
C PHE A 208 7.03 -8.58 22.87
N ILE A 209 7.94 -7.62 22.77
CA ILE A 209 7.90 -6.39 23.57
C ILE A 209 7.78 -5.20 22.62
N PRO A 210 6.61 -4.53 22.57
CA PRO A 210 6.43 -3.29 21.81
C PRO A 210 7.49 -2.24 22.13
N ALA A 211 7.69 -1.30 21.21
CA ALA A 211 8.59 -0.16 21.42
C ALA A 211 8.27 0.57 22.74
N TYR A 212 9.31 0.97 23.47
CA TYR A 212 9.19 1.73 24.71
C TYR A 212 8.28 1.11 25.78
N SER A 213 8.27 -0.22 25.89
CA SER A 213 7.39 -0.96 26.80
C SER A 213 8.12 -2.09 27.55
N ASN A 214 7.45 -2.65 28.57
CA ASN A 214 7.97 -3.74 29.39
C ASN A 214 7.11 -5.00 29.23
N SER A 215 7.73 -6.16 29.42
CA SER A 215 7.08 -7.46 29.57
C SER A 215 7.44 -8.07 30.92
N THR A 216 6.46 -8.71 31.54
CA THR A 216 6.57 -9.47 32.79
C THR A 216 6.60 -10.96 32.54
#